data_AF-A0A174SI52-F1
#
_entry.id   AF-A0A174SI52-F1
#
_cell.length_a   1.000
_cell.length_b   1.000
_cell.length_c   1.000
_cell.angle_alpha   90.00
_cell.angle_beta   90.00
_cell.angle_gamma   90.00
#
_symmetry.space_group_name_H-M   'P 1'
#
loop_
_entity.id
_entity.type
_entity.pdbx_description
1 polymer ?
#
loop_
_entity_poly.entity_id
_entity_poly.type
_entity_poly.pdbx_seq_one_letter_code
_entity_poly.pdbx_strand_id
1 'polypeptide(L)'
;MTKEETMKREDLSRIVNLVGAEEVKCYDRETGKCSSLENLEALSQQEEGKVWIFPYDMELCSKEKGLRWFIEEYNIDIPDYRKRWQYLRESGSNQAFYEYLLDLRLDAMKDWLHEHNILQLDFDE
;
A
#
# COMPACT_ATOMS: atom_id res chain seq x y z
N MET A 1 -4.36 9.95 25.61
CA MET A 1 -3.17 10.27 24.80
C MET A 1 -3.30 9.54 23.48
N THR A 2 -3.75 10.23 22.45
CA THR A 2 -3.77 9.73 21.07
C THR A 2 -2.32 9.73 20.58
N LYS A 3 -1.72 8.54 20.46
CA LYS A 3 -0.43 8.38 19.77
C LYS A 3 -0.70 8.68 18.30
N GLU A 4 -0.11 9.74 17.77
CA GLU A 4 -0.23 10.09 16.35
C GLU A 4 0.36 8.94 15.51
N GLU A 5 -0.44 8.41 14.58
CA GLU A 5 0.04 7.51 13.54
C GLU A 5 1.05 8.25 12.67
N THR A 6 2.33 8.00 12.90
CA THR A 6 3.44 8.71 12.25
C THR A 6 3.71 8.30 10.81
N MET A 7 2.94 7.37 10.23
CA MET A 7 3.21 6.84 8.90
C MET A 7 2.91 7.88 7.80
N LYS A 8 3.91 8.12 6.95
CA LYS A 8 3.86 9.05 5.82
C LYS A 8 3.92 8.31 4.49
N ARG A 9 3.71 9.03 3.38
CA ARG A 9 3.72 8.47 2.01
C ARG A 9 5.04 7.80 1.69
N GLU A 10 6.16 8.34 2.16
CA GLU A 10 7.50 7.81 1.93
C GLU A 10 7.68 6.42 2.55
N ASP A 11 7.01 6.14 3.66
CA ASP A 11 7.09 4.86 4.36
C ASP A 11 6.45 3.72 3.57
N LEU A 12 5.43 4.00 2.74
CA LEU A 12 4.81 2.99 1.88
C LEU A 12 5.85 2.32 0.98
N SER A 13 6.80 3.09 0.44
CA SER A 13 7.84 2.55 -0.44
C SER A 13 8.77 1.54 0.27
N ARG A 14 8.81 1.56 1.61
CA ARG A 14 9.66 0.70 2.44
C ARG A 14 8.96 -0.57 2.92
N ILE A 15 7.63 -0.58 2.97
CA ILE A 15 6.85 -1.69 3.55
C ILE A 15 5.85 -2.33 2.60
N VAL A 16 5.42 -1.63 1.56
CA VAL A 16 4.45 -2.20 0.61
C VAL A 16 5.15 -3.21 -0.27
N ASN A 17 4.60 -4.42 -0.30
CA ASN A 17 5.12 -5.48 -1.15
C ASN A 17 4.67 -5.29 -2.61
N LEU A 18 5.55 -5.68 -3.54
CA LEU A 18 5.28 -5.67 -4.98
C LEU A 18 5.16 -7.11 -5.47
N VAL A 19 4.18 -7.36 -6.34
CA VAL A 19 3.97 -8.68 -6.91
C VAL A 19 5.20 -9.11 -7.71
N GLY A 20 5.71 -10.31 -7.43
CA GLY A 20 6.88 -10.89 -8.08
C GLY A 20 8.22 -10.54 -7.42
N ALA A 21 8.22 -9.86 -6.27
CA ALA A 21 9.43 -9.70 -5.47
C ALA A 21 9.86 -11.04 -4.84
N GLU A 22 11.18 -11.31 -4.84
CA GLU A 22 11.78 -12.49 -4.22
C GLU A 22 11.71 -12.41 -2.68
N GLU A 23 11.81 -11.20 -2.15
CA GLU A 23 11.64 -10.90 -0.74
C GLU A 23 10.37 -10.09 -0.49
N VAL A 24 9.78 -10.29 0.67
CA VAL A 24 8.63 -9.53 1.17
C VAL A 24 8.97 -8.90 2.51
N LYS A 25 8.48 -7.68 2.69
CA LYS A 25 8.51 -6.96 3.96
C LYS A 25 7.51 -7.58 4.91
N CYS A 26 7.97 -7.82 6.12
CA CYS A 26 7.21 -8.43 7.20
C CYS A 26 7.37 -7.61 8.48
N TYR A 27 6.41 -7.76 9.38
CA TYR A 27 6.47 -7.30 10.77
C TYR A 27 6.59 -8.51 11.69
N ASP A 28 7.71 -8.63 12.38
CA ASP A 28 7.94 -9.65 13.40
C ASP A 28 7.16 -9.30 14.66
N ARG A 29 6.28 -10.22 15.09
CA ARG A 29 5.37 -10.01 16.21
C ARG A 29 6.02 -10.17 17.57
N GLU A 30 7.15 -10.87 17.65
CA GLU A 30 7.90 -11.08 18.89
C GLU A 30 8.83 -9.90 19.15
N THR A 31 9.57 -9.47 18.14
CA THR A 31 10.55 -8.38 18.26
C THR A 31 9.94 -7.00 18.04
N GLY A 32 8.80 -6.93 17.35
CA GLY A 32 8.12 -5.68 16.99
C GLY A 32 8.79 -4.92 15.86
N LYS A 33 9.60 -5.61 15.04
CA LYS A 33 10.45 -5.01 14.00
C LYS A 33 10.04 -5.40 12.59
N CYS A 34 10.38 -4.54 11.64
CA CYS A 34 10.19 -4.73 10.22
C CYS A 34 11.46 -5.31 9.58
N SER A 35 11.32 -6.44 8.90
CA SER A 35 12.41 -7.12 8.20
C SER A 35 12.00 -7.54 6.79
N SER A 36 12.99 -7.83 5.94
CA SER A 36 12.78 -8.55 4.68
C SER A 36 12.95 -10.04 4.93
N LEU A 37 12.06 -10.85 4.37
CA LEU A 37 12.20 -12.30 4.34
C LEU A 37 11.99 -12.80 2.91
N GLU A 38 12.65 -13.90 2.53
CA GLU A 38 12.33 -14.59 1.28
C GLU A 38 10.85 -15.01 1.28
N ASN A 39 10.18 -14.96 0.12
CA ASN A 39 8.73 -15.14 0.03
C ASN A 39 8.23 -16.45 0.68
N LEU A 40 8.90 -17.58 0.42
CA LEU A 40 8.53 -18.88 0.98
C LEU A 40 8.75 -18.94 2.50
N GLU A 41 9.83 -18.32 2.99
CA GLU A 41 10.11 -18.23 4.41
C GLU A 41 9.05 -17.39 5.13
N ALA A 42 8.72 -16.22 4.57
CA ALA A 42 7.69 -15.33 5.10
C ALA A 42 6.33 -16.02 5.23
N LEU A 43 5.93 -16.78 4.20
CA LEU A 43 4.68 -17.55 4.20
C LEU A 43 4.67 -18.59 5.32
N SER A 44 5.75 -19.37 5.46
CA SER A 44 5.88 -20.35 6.54
C SER A 44 5.80 -19.70 7.92
N GLN A 45 6.51 -18.58 8.13
CA GLN A 45 6.49 -17.86 9.41
C GLN A 45 5.14 -17.21 9.71
N GLN A 46 4.39 -16.77 8.69
CA GLN A 46 3.05 -16.23 8.86
C GLN A 46 2.04 -17.31 9.26
N GLU A 47 2.12 -18.51 8.67
CA GLU A 47 1.27 -19.65 9.06
C GLU A 47 1.53 -20.08 10.52
N GLU A 48 2.78 -19.97 10.98
CA GLU A 48 3.16 -20.17 12.39
C GLU A 48 2.77 -19.00 13.30
N GLY A 49 2.24 -17.91 12.74
CA GLY A 49 1.83 -16.72 13.47
C GLY A 49 2.99 -15.90 14.03
N LYS A 50 4.21 -16.05 13.51
CA LYS A 50 5.40 -15.31 13.97
C LYS A 50 5.50 -13.92 13.37
N VAL A 51 5.11 -13.79 12.10
CA VAL A 51 5.18 -12.53 11.36
C VAL A 51 3.84 -12.16 10.75
N TRP A 52 3.66 -10.88 10.48
CA TRP A 52 2.67 -10.38 9.53
C TRP A 52 3.38 -9.95 8.26
N ILE A 53 2.99 -10.51 7.12
CA ILE A 53 3.44 -10.04 5.81
C ILE A 53 2.69 -8.75 5.52
N PHE A 54 3.41 -7.68 5.20
CA PHE A 54 2.76 -6.43 4.80
C PHE A 54 1.94 -6.63 3.51
N PRO A 55 0.81 -5.94 3.37
CA PRO A 55 0.00 -6.01 2.17
C PRO A 55 0.78 -5.66 0.90
N TYR A 56 0.42 -6.31 -0.19
CA TYR A 56 0.80 -5.89 -1.53
C TYR A 56 0.07 -4.61 -1.93
N ASP A 57 0.69 -3.82 -2.80
CA ASP A 57 0.13 -2.55 -3.26
C ASP A 57 -1.28 -2.67 -3.87
N MET A 58 -1.53 -3.78 -4.57
CA MET A 58 -2.82 -4.11 -5.17
C MET A 58 -3.90 -4.53 -4.16
N GLU A 59 -3.50 -5.03 -2.99
CA GLU A 59 -4.41 -5.42 -1.90
C GLU A 59 -4.89 -4.19 -1.13
N LEU A 60 -4.03 -3.19 -0.94
CA LEU A 60 -4.40 -1.90 -0.35
C LEU A 60 -5.38 -1.14 -1.25
N CYS A 61 -4.97 -0.91 -2.51
CA CYS A 61 -5.84 -0.33 -3.53
C CYS A 61 -5.31 -0.65 -4.92
N SER A 62 -6.11 -1.36 -5.70
CA SER A 62 -5.79 -1.64 -7.10
C SER A 62 -5.86 -0.36 -7.94
N LYS A 63 -5.02 -0.29 -8.98
CA LYS A 63 -4.99 0.85 -9.90
C LYS A 63 -6.35 1.14 -10.53
N GLU A 64 -7.11 0.12 -10.90
CA GLU A 64 -8.43 0.28 -11.53
C GLU A 64 -9.45 0.88 -10.56
N LYS A 65 -9.45 0.42 -9.29
CA LYS A 65 -10.32 0.95 -8.25
C LYS A 65 -10.00 2.42 -7.96
N GLY A 66 -8.72 2.73 -7.77
CA GLY A 66 -8.28 4.11 -7.56
C GLY A 66 -8.59 5.00 -8.77
N LEU A 67 -8.46 4.49 -9.99
CA LEU A 67 -8.74 5.25 -11.22
C LEU A 67 -10.21 5.64 -11.31
N ARG A 68 -11.11 4.71 -11.00
CA ARG A 68 -12.55 4.98 -10.95
C ARG A 68 -12.87 6.05 -9.91
N TRP A 69 -12.36 5.90 -8.69
CA TRP A 69 -12.60 6.87 -7.61
C TRP A 69 -12.04 8.24 -7.91
N PHE A 70 -10.85 8.33 -8.52
CA PHE A 70 -10.28 9.62 -8.95
C PHE A 70 -11.17 10.32 -9.98
N ILE A 71 -11.71 9.58 -10.95
CA ILE A 71 -12.62 10.14 -11.95
C ILE A 71 -13.90 10.67 -11.30
N GLU A 72 -14.46 9.91 -10.35
CA GLU A 72 -15.66 10.29 -9.60
C GLU A 72 -15.41 11.52 -8.71
N GLU A 73 -14.35 11.52 -7.90
CA GLU A 73 -13.99 12.58 -6.96
C GLU A 73 -13.75 13.92 -7.68
N TYR A 74 -13.02 13.90 -8.79
CA TYR A 74 -12.67 15.10 -9.55
C TYR A 74 -13.65 15.43 -10.67
N ASN A 75 -14.78 14.70 -10.77
CA ASN A 75 -15.81 14.87 -11.80
C ASN A 75 -15.22 14.94 -13.23
N ILE A 76 -14.29 14.03 -13.54
CA ILE A 76 -13.60 14.01 -14.84
C ILE A 76 -14.54 13.42 -15.89
N ASP A 77 -14.97 14.24 -16.84
CA ASP A 77 -15.73 13.76 -17.99
C ASP A 77 -14.79 13.04 -18.98
N ILE A 78 -14.99 11.73 -19.13
CA ILE A 78 -14.22 10.88 -20.04
C ILE A 78 -15.14 10.43 -21.17
N PRO A 79 -14.82 10.74 -22.45
CA PRO A 79 -15.62 10.28 -23.57
C PRO A 79 -15.72 8.75 -23.63
N ASP A 80 -16.92 8.22 -23.89
CA ASP A 80 -17.21 6.77 -23.88
C ASP A 80 -16.30 5.90 -24.77
N TYR A 81 -15.75 6.49 -25.85
CA TYR A 81 -14.85 5.80 -26.78
C TYR A 81 -13.38 5.78 -26.32
N ARG A 82 -13.04 6.42 -25.20
CA ARG A 82 -11.68 6.51 -24.66
C ARG A 82 -11.49 5.58 -23.47
N LYS A 83 -10.35 4.89 -23.42
CA LYS A 83 -9.92 4.18 -22.22
C LYS A 83 -9.54 5.19 -21.13
N ARG A 84 -10.07 5.02 -19.92
CA ARG A 84 -9.84 5.88 -18.75
C ARG A 84 -8.37 6.27 -18.57
N TRP A 85 -7.48 5.28 -18.47
CA TRP A 85 -6.06 5.52 -18.24
C TRP A 85 -5.39 6.29 -19.39
N GLN A 86 -5.75 5.97 -20.64
CA GLN A 86 -5.22 6.66 -21.80
C GLN A 86 -5.61 8.14 -21.78
N TYR A 87 -6.88 8.43 -21.45
CA TYR A 87 -7.39 9.79 -21.33
C TYR A 87 -6.66 10.59 -20.23
N LEU A 88 -6.47 10.00 -19.05
CA LEU A 88 -5.72 10.68 -17.97
C LEU A 88 -4.27 10.97 -18.36
N ARG A 89 -3.61 10.05 -19.07
CA ARG A 89 -2.24 10.26 -19.56
C ARG A 89 -2.16 11.37 -20.61
N GLU A 90 -3.11 11.41 -21.54
CA GLU A 90 -3.14 12.41 -22.61
C GLU A 90 -3.55 13.81 -22.10
N SER A 91 -4.38 13.88 -21.05
CA SER A 91 -4.76 15.14 -20.40
C SER A 91 -3.71 15.68 -19.41
N GLY A 92 -2.64 14.93 -19.13
CA GLY A 92 -1.62 15.31 -18.15
C GLY A 92 -2.02 15.08 -16.69
N SER A 93 -3.16 14.42 -16.43
CA SER A 93 -3.67 14.15 -15.08
C SER A 93 -3.03 12.91 -14.42
N ASN A 94 -2.10 12.23 -15.10
CA ASN A 94 -1.48 11.00 -14.60
C ASN A 94 -0.68 11.19 -13.31
N GLN A 95 -0.04 12.34 -13.12
CA GLN A 95 0.71 12.63 -11.89
C GLN A 95 -0.24 12.78 -10.70
N ALA A 96 -1.27 13.62 -10.84
CA ALA A 96 -2.30 13.81 -9.83
C ALA A 96 -2.99 12.50 -9.45
N PHE A 97 -3.25 11.63 -10.44
CA PHE A 97 -3.78 10.29 -10.18
C PHE A 97 -2.85 9.43 -9.32
N TYR A 98 -1.54 9.43 -9.57
CA TYR A 98 -0.61 8.63 -8.77
C TYR A 98 -0.48 9.16 -7.34
N GLU A 99 -0.51 10.49 -7.14
CA GLU A 99 -0.55 11.09 -5.81
C GLU A 99 -1.81 10.70 -5.05
N TYR A 100 -2.97 10.78 -5.71
CA TYR A 100 -4.25 10.33 -5.14
C TYR A 100 -4.25 8.83 -4.81
N LEU A 101 -3.70 7.99 -5.70
CA LEU A 101 -3.60 6.55 -5.46
C LEU A 101 -2.68 6.23 -4.27
N LEU A 102 -1.61 7.00 -4.08
CA LEU A 102 -0.71 6.86 -2.93
C LEU A 102 -1.44 7.21 -1.63
N ASP A 103 -2.28 8.25 -1.61
CA ASP A 103 -3.09 8.59 -0.44
C ASP A 103 -4.05 7.49 -0.06
N LEU A 104 -4.79 6.95 -1.03
CA LEU A 104 -5.70 5.82 -0.79
C LEU A 104 -4.98 4.61 -0.20
N ARG A 105 -3.75 4.33 -0.65
CA ARG A 105 -2.93 3.21 -0.15
C ARG A 105 -2.37 3.50 1.23
N LEU A 106 -2.03 4.75 1.51
CA LEU A 106 -1.56 5.18 2.84
C LEU A 106 -2.67 4.99 3.88
N ASP A 107 -3.88 5.44 3.57
CA ASP A 107 -5.02 5.31 4.47
C ASP A 107 -5.36 3.83 4.70
N ALA A 108 -5.43 3.03 3.63
CA ALA A 108 -5.64 1.58 3.74
C ALA A 108 -4.55 0.86 4.55
N MET A 109 -3.28 1.31 4.43
CA MET A 109 -2.18 0.74 5.21
C MET A 109 -2.28 1.11 6.69
N LYS A 110 -2.67 2.35 7.02
CA LYS A 110 -2.91 2.75 8.42
C LYS A 110 -4.02 1.92 9.05
N ASP A 111 -5.12 1.71 8.32
CA ASP A 111 -6.20 0.83 8.75
C ASP A 111 -5.67 -0.59 9.00
N TRP A 112 -4.88 -1.14 8.08
CA TRP A 112 -4.27 -2.46 8.25
C TRP A 112 -3.34 -2.53 9.47
N LEU A 113 -2.48 -1.54 9.68
CA LEU A 113 -1.60 -1.47 10.86
C LEU A 113 -2.41 -1.45 12.16
N HIS A 114 -3.48 -0.65 12.19
CA HIS A 114 -4.36 -0.54 13.34
C HIS A 114 -5.10 -1.86 13.61
N GLU A 115 -5.65 -2.51 12.59
CA GLU A 115 -6.30 -3.84 12.70
C GLU A 115 -5.36 -4.89 13.31
N HIS A 116 -4.06 -4.78 13.03
CA HIS A 116 -3.04 -5.70 13.54
C HIS A 116 -2.35 -5.22 14.83
N ASN A 117 -2.82 -4.12 15.44
CA ASN A 117 -2.25 -3.48 16.64
C ASN A 117 -0.78 -3.06 16.50
N ILE A 118 -0.35 -2.70 15.29
CA ILE A 118 1.00 -2.21 15.00
C ILE A 118 1.01 -0.68 15.16
N LEU A 119 1.51 -0.20 16.29
CA LEU A 119 1.49 1.24 16.63
C LEU A 119 2.71 2.02 16.13
N GLN A 120 3.79 1.32 15.79
CA GLN A 120 5.04 1.92 15.33
C GLN A 120 5.75 0.92 14.41
N LEU A 121 6.37 1.46 13.36
CA LEU A 121 7.24 0.72 12.46
C LEU A 121 8.68 1.00 12.86
N ASP A 122 9.41 -0.04 13.25
CA ASP A 122 10.84 0.01 13.52
C ASP A 122 11.54 -0.89 12.51
N PHE A 123 12.51 -0.38 11.77
CA PHE A 123 13.17 -1.12 10.70
C PHE A 123 14.54 -1.57 11.17
N ASP A 124 14.91 -2.83 10.93
CA ASP A 124 16.30 -3.24 11.14
C ASP A 124 17.23 -2.47 10.20
N GLU A 125 18.31 -1.92 10.77
CA GLU A 125 19.39 -1.20 10.07
C GLU A 125 20.27 -2.13 9.22
#